data_AF-A0A6A6DPP3-F1
#
_entry.id   AF-A0A6A6DPP3-F1
#
_cell.length_a   1.000
_cell.length_b   1.000
_cell.length_c   1.000
_cell.angle_alpha   90.00
_cell.angle_beta   90.00
_cell.angle_gamma   90.00
#
_symmetry.space_group_name_H-M   'P 1'
#
loop_
_entity.id
_entity.type
_entity.pdbx_description
1 polymer ?
#
loop_
_entity_poly.entity_id
_entity_poly.type
_entity_poly.pdbx_seq_one_letter_code
_entity_poly.pdbx_strand_id
1 'polypeptide(L)'
;VLNHEPNEVVWAKVYDAATESTPPLRPASSIQQTPWLRNTSGFANSTEHRKDVDDVLKEELGLMYVGIPGFFEAFFGEVAGLESAAQAMFEKCK
;
A
#
# COMPACT_ATOMS: atom_id res chain seq x y z
N VAL A 1 -13.60 -0.73 -38.96
CA VAL A 1 -14.25 -2.05 -39.12
C VAL A 1 -13.14 -3.08 -39.08
N LEU A 2 -13.10 -3.90 -38.03
CA LEU A 2 -12.21 -5.06 -37.97
C LEU A 2 -12.52 -5.90 -39.22
N ASN A 3 -11.50 -6.19 -40.02
CA ASN A 3 -11.57 -6.96 -41.26
C ASN A 3 -12.48 -8.17 -41.05
N HIS A 4 -13.36 -8.47 -42.01
CA HIS A 4 -14.41 -9.52 -42.05
C HIS A 4 -13.94 -10.96 -41.72
N GLU A 5 -13.23 -11.13 -40.62
CA GLU A 5 -12.74 -12.42 -40.15
C GLU A 5 -13.82 -13.12 -39.33
N PRO A 6 -13.86 -14.45 -39.37
CA PRO A 6 -14.73 -15.23 -38.50
C PRO A 6 -14.49 -14.84 -37.04
N ASN A 7 -15.57 -14.79 -36.27
CA ASN A 7 -15.55 -14.38 -34.87
C ASN A 7 -14.53 -15.20 -34.06
N GLU A 8 -14.38 -16.49 -34.39
CA GLU A 8 -13.41 -17.42 -33.80
C GLU A 8 -11.97 -16.92 -33.91
N VAL A 9 -11.61 -16.31 -35.05
CA VAL A 9 -10.25 -15.79 -35.29
C VAL A 9 -10.00 -14.51 -34.50
N VAL A 10 -11.04 -13.69 -34.34
CA VAL A 10 -10.98 -12.48 -33.49
C VAL A 10 -10.78 -12.88 -32.03
N TRP A 11 -11.54 -13.85 -31.51
CA TRP A 11 -11.39 -14.32 -30.13
C TRP A 11 -10.05 -15.02 -29.88
N ALA A 12 -9.52 -15.77 -30.84
CA ALA A 12 -8.18 -16.36 -30.74
C ALA A 12 -7.09 -15.27 -30.64
N LYS A 13 -7.16 -14.24 -31.49
CA LYS A 13 -6.20 -13.11 -31.45
C LYS A 13 -6.30 -12.31 -30.15
N VAL A 14 -7.51 -12.12 -29.63
CA VAL A 14 -7.73 -11.47 -28.33
C VAL A 14 -7.16 -12.33 -27.20
N TYR A 15 -7.36 -13.65 -27.24
CA TYR A 15 -6.82 -14.57 -26.25
C TYR A 15 -5.28 -14.58 -26.29
N ASP A 16 -4.68 -14.66 -27.47
CA ASP A 16 -3.22 -14.61 -27.64
C ASP A 16 -2.63 -13.27 -27.17
N ALA A 17 -3.31 -12.16 -27.46
CA ALA A 17 -2.89 -10.83 -27.01
C ALA A 17 -3.07 -10.62 -25.50
N ALA A 18 -4.10 -11.23 -24.89
CA ALA A 18 -4.39 -11.14 -23.47
C ALA A 18 -3.64 -12.18 -22.63
N THR A 19 -3.09 -13.22 -23.26
CA THR A 19 -2.21 -14.19 -22.61
C THR A 19 -0.84 -13.53 -22.40
N GLU A 20 -0.80 -12.62 -21.43
CA GLU A 20 0.43 -12.12 -20.86
C GLU A 20 1.23 -13.33 -20.36
N SER A 21 2.51 -13.43 -20.75
CA SER A 21 3.41 -14.45 -20.21
C SER A 21 3.35 -14.33 -18.70
N THR A 22 2.74 -15.29 -18.02
CA THR A 22 2.69 -15.27 -16.57
C THR A 22 4.14 -15.18 -16.12
N PRO A 23 4.56 -14.09 -15.45
CA PRO A 23 5.89 -14.04 -14.91
C PRO A 23 6.06 -15.31 -14.07
N PRO A 24 7.25 -15.95 -14.05
CA PRO A 24 7.49 -17.09 -13.19
C PRO A 24 6.91 -16.76 -11.83
N LEU A 25 6.10 -17.66 -11.25
CA LEU A 25 5.51 -17.48 -9.92
C LEU A 25 6.63 -17.02 -9.01
N ARG A 26 6.71 -15.71 -8.78
CA ARG A 26 7.67 -15.17 -7.83
C ARG A 26 7.24 -15.84 -6.54
N PRO A 27 8.15 -16.46 -5.77
CA PRO A 27 7.81 -16.94 -4.45
C PRO A 27 6.98 -15.86 -3.80
N ALA A 28 5.77 -16.21 -3.36
CA ALA A 28 4.95 -15.26 -2.62
C ALA A 28 5.91 -14.68 -1.57
N SER A 29 6.14 -13.38 -1.63
CA SER A 29 6.91 -12.65 -0.62
C SER A 29 6.08 -12.74 0.65
N SER A 30 6.07 -13.92 1.26
CA SER A 30 5.15 -14.33 2.30
C SER A 30 5.74 -14.04 3.67
N ILE A 31 6.90 -13.40 3.76
CA ILE A 31 7.71 -13.45 4.98
C ILE A 31 8.10 -12.07 5.53
N GLN A 32 7.68 -10.95 4.92
CA GLN A 32 8.04 -9.65 5.54
C GLN A 32 7.02 -8.52 5.53
N GLN A 33 5.84 -8.68 4.92
CA GLN A 33 4.89 -7.55 4.84
C GLN A 33 3.67 -7.65 5.75
N THR A 34 3.42 -8.77 6.44
CA THR A 34 2.38 -8.78 7.48
C THR A 34 2.61 -9.92 8.47
N PRO A 35 2.79 -9.63 9.77
CA PRO A 35 2.68 -10.65 10.81
C PRO A 35 1.29 -11.28 10.75
N TRP A 36 1.24 -12.59 10.47
CA TRP A 36 -0.01 -13.33 10.31
C TRP A 36 -0.83 -13.43 11.61
N LEU A 37 -0.17 -13.33 12.77
CA LEU A 37 -0.77 -13.64 14.07
C LEU A 37 -1.01 -12.42 14.97
N ARG A 38 -0.22 -11.37 14.82
CA ARG A 38 -0.27 -10.15 15.65
C ARG A 38 -0.12 -8.96 14.74
N ASN A 39 -1.23 -8.53 14.18
CA ASN A 39 -1.26 -7.31 13.39
C ASN A 39 -2.14 -6.25 14.05
N THR A 40 -1.88 -4.98 13.73
CA THR A 40 -2.61 -3.84 14.27
C THR A 40 -4.11 -3.92 13.92
N SER A 41 -4.47 -4.58 12.81
CA SER A 41 -5.88 -4.76 12.39
C SER A 41 -6.67 -5.79 13.22
N GLY A 42 -5.99 -6.73 13.89
CA GLY A 42 -6.58 -7.72 14.80
C GLY A 42 -6.81 -7.18 16.20
N PHE A 43 -6.37 -5.95 16.45
CA PHE A 43 -6.45 -5.30 17.73
C PHE A 43 -7.83 -4.68 17.92
N ALA A 44 -8.56 -5.10 18.96
CA ALA A 44 -9.85 -4.52 19.27
C ALA A 44 -9.66 -3.03 19.57
N ASN A 45 -10.44 -2.17 18.90
CA ASN A 45 -10.41 -0.72 19.11
C ASN A 45 -11.02 -0.36 20.47
N SER A 46 -10.33 -0.75 21.54
CA SER A 46 -10.62 -0.41 22.92
C SER A 46 -9.55 0.54 23.44
N THR A 47 -9.92 1.38 24.39
CA THR A 47 -8.98 2.31 25.04
C THR A 47 -7.94 1.57 25.89
N GLU A 48 -8.30 0.40 26.44
CA GLU A 48 -7.46 -0.46 27.27
C GLU A 48 -6.19 -0.91 26.54
N HIS A 49 -6.33 -1.23 25.26
CA HIS A 49 -5.25 -1.83 24.52
C HIS A 49 -4.33 -0.80 23.84
N ARG A 50 -4.67 0.50 23.84
CA ARG A 50 -3.85 1.55 23.19
C ARG A 50 -2.36 1.53 23.54
N LYS A 51 -2.02 1.10 24.75
CA LYS A 51 -0.64 0.97 25.24
C LYS A 51 0.20 -0.05 24.46
N ASP A 52 -0.42 -1.10 23.90
CA ASP A 52 0.32 -2.17 23.22
C ASP A 52 0.40 -1.94 21.69
N VAL A 53 -0.28 -0.91 21.17
CA VAL A 53 -0.30 -0.56 19.73
C VAL A 53 1.09 -0.20 19.21
N ASP A 54 1.83 0.62 19.95
CA ASP A 54 3.18 1.05 19.54
C ASP A 54 4.15 -0.13 19.44
N ASP A 55 4.02 -1.12 20.33
CA ASP A 55 4.90 -2.29 20.34
C ASP A 55 4.55 -3.25 19.20
N VAL A 56 3.25 -3.47 18.93
CA VAL A 56 2.80 -4.25 17.76
C VAL A 56 3.24 -3.58 16.45
N LEU A 57 3.08 -2.26 16.32
CA LEU A 57 3.50 -1.51 15.13
C LEU A 57 5.01 -1.62 14.88
N LYS A 58 5.83 -1.60 15.94
CA LYS A 58 7.29 -1.81 15.81
C LYS A 58 7.62 -3.21 15.31
N GLU A 59 6.92 -4.22 15.80
CA GLU A 59 7.09 -5.60 15.33
C GLU A 59 6.66 -5.76 13.87
N GLU A 60 5.55 -5.12 13.46
CA GLU A 60 5.04 -5.15 12.08
C GLU A 60 5.95 -4.44 11.07
N LEU A 61 6.39 -3.23 11.41
CA LEU A 61 7.13 -2.36 10.48
C LEU A 61 8.64 -2.63 10.51
N GLY A 62 9.12 -3.39 11.50
CA GLY A 62 10.53 -3.70 11.67
C GLY A 62 11.37 -2.46 12.01
N LEU A 63 12.51 -2.29 11.32
CA LEU A 63 13.39 -1.13 11.51
C LEU A 63 12.73 0.14 10.96
N MET A 64 12.10 0.92 11.84
CA MET A 64 11.61 2.25 11.52
C MET A 64 12.69 3.31 11.76
N TYR A 65 12.95 4.12 10.74
CA TYR A 65 13.77 5.32 10.86
C TYR A 65 12.86 6.53 11.08
N VAL A 66 12.94 7.12 12.26
CA VAL A 66 12.22 8.35 12.59
C VAL A 66 13.14 9.54 12.31
N GLY A 67 12.57 10.65 11.82
CA GLY A 67 13.31 11.89 11.62
C GLY A 67 14.29 11.87 10.46
N ILE A 68 13.97 11.13 9.39
CA ILE A 68 14.76 11.13 8.15
C ILE A 68 14.86 12.58 7.62
N PRO A 69 16.07 13.15 7.50
CA PRO A 69 16.24 14.52 7.01
C PRO A 69 15.64 14.71 5.62
N GLY A 70 14.84 15.76 5.43
CA GLY A 70 14.24 16.11 4.13
C GLY A 70 13.14 15.17 3.64
N PHE A 71 12.68 14.22 4.45
CA PHE A 71 11.61 13.29 4.05
C PHE A 71 10.32 14.02 3.65
N PHE A 72 9.93 15.05 4.42
CA PHE A 72 8.70 15.78 4.13
C PHE A 72 8.77 16.49 2.78
N GLU A 73 9.83 17.26 2.53
CA GLU A 73 10.06 17.92 1.25
C GLU A 73 10.14 16.93 0.09
N ALA A 74 10.86 15.80 0.25
CA ALA A 74 11.04 14.82 -0.81
C ALA A 74 9.75 14.12 -1.25
N PHE A 75 8.85 13.83 -0.31
CA PHE A 75 7.60 13.10 -0.59
C PHE A 75 6.39 14.00 -0.77
N PHE A 76 6.37 15.16 -0.11
CA PHE A 76 5.19 16.02 0.00
C PHE A 76 5.43 17.46 -0.43
N GLY A 77 6.66 17.87 -0.76
CA GLY A 77 6.99 19.25 -1.09
C GLY A 77 6.25 19.80 -2.32
N GLU A 78 5.85 18.93 -3.25
CA GLU A 78 5.06 19.32 -4.43
C GLU A 78 3.56 19.44 -4.16
N VAL A 79 3.08 19.02 -2.99
CA VAL A 79 1.65 19.05 -2.64
C VAL A 79 1.27 20.44 -2.14
N ALA A 80 0.75 21.25 -3.05
CA ALA A 80 0.33 22.61 -2.75
C ALA A 80 -0.67 22.67 -1.57
N GLY A 81 -0.37 23.49 -0.57
CA GLY A 81 -1.24 23.75 0.57
C GLY A 81 -1.29 22.65 1.63
N LEU A 82 -0.54 21.55 1.47
CA LEU A 82 -0.53 20.46 2.45
C LEU A 82 -0.08 20.94 3.83
N GLU A 83 1.00 21.72 3.90
CA GLU A 83 1.52 22.24 5.17
C GLU A 83 0.47 23.07 5.91
N SER A 84 -0.17 24.01 5.20
CA SER A 84 -1.23 24.85 5.77
C SER A 84 -2.45 24.02 6.22
N ALA A 85 -2.85 23.01 5.46
CA ALA A 85 -3.96 22.12 5.81
C ALA A 85 -3.62 21.26 7.03
N ALA A 86 -2.41 20.69 7.08
CA ALA A 86 -1.92 19.92 8.22
C ALA A 86 -1.92 20.77 9.49
N GLN A 87 -1.36 21.99 9.42
CA GLN A 87 -1.34 22.92 10.54
C GLN A 87 -2.76 23.24 11.05
N ALA A 88 -3.69 23.56 10.14
CA ALA A 88 -5.07 23.86 10.51
C ALA A 88 -5.77 22.67 11.19
N MET A 89 -5.46 21.43 10.77
CA MET A 89 -5.99 20.22 11.40
C MET A 89 -5.39 20.00 12.79
N PHE A 90 -4.08 20.16 12.95
CA PHE A 90 -3.44 19.98 14.26
C PHE A 90 -3.93 21.00 15.30
N GLU A 91 -4.15 22.25 14.91
CA GLU A 91 -4.72 23.26 15.81
C GLU A 91 -6.15 22.93 16.24
N LYS A 92 -6.94 22.26 15.39
CA LYS A 92 -8.29 21.78 15.78
C LYS A 92 -8.28 20.60 16.75
N CYS A 93 -7.16 19.88 16.83
CA CYS A 93 -7.02 18.68 17.67
C CYS A 93 -6.37 18.96 19.03
N LYS A 94 -5.98 20.21 19.31
CA LYS A 94 -5.60 20.67 20.65
C LYS A 94 -6.85 20.93 21.50
#